data_AF-A0A7C1XP06-F1
#
_entry.id   AF-A0A7C1XP06-F1
#
_cell.length_a   1.000
_cell.length_b   1.000
_cell.length_c   1.000
_cell.angle_alpha   90.00
_cell.angle_beta   90.00
_cell.angle_gamma   90.00
#
_symmetry.space_group_name_H-M   'P 1'
#
loop_
_entity.id
_entity.type
_entity.pdbx_description
1 polymer ?
#
loop_
_entity_poly.entity_id
_entity_poly.type
_entity_poly.pdbx_seq_one_letter_code
_entity_poly.pdbx_strand_id
1 'polypeptide(L)'
;MPDHDNMLLRANLKQLRLPTVAAEFEKLAREAAEANEGFEQYLLRLTELEVAARSTNALKARIKAAAFPVHKDFDTYDFTALPTLNKPKVLELARGDWIDQHFNSCLIGSPGTGKTHVATALGLAACRQGRRVRFFTAATLVTRLEEAQKQYQLDRFLSQLDKTDLLICDELGYLSFTRAGAELLFQVFADRYERASLLITSNLAFSDWGQIFQGERMTAALLDRLTHRCHIFEMNGESFRFRESMKTKKGSAKNKNGKKPK
;
A
#
# COMPACT_ATOMS: atom_id res chain seq x y z
N MET A 1 -28.03 -37.81 0.25
CA MET A 1 -27.00 -38.23 1.22
C MET A 1 -27.63 -38.24 2.61
N PRO A 2 -27.33 -39.24 3.46
CA PRO A 2 -27.83 -39.25 4.83
C PRO A 2 -27.22 -38.11 5.64
N ASP A 3 -27.99 -37.51 6.56
CA ASP A 3 -27.58 -36.34 7.36
C ASP A 3 -26.27 -36.55 8.15
N HIS A 4 -25.95 -37.80 8.48
CA HIS A 4 -24.70 -38.19 9.14
C HIS A 4 -23.45 -37.93 8.28
N ASP A 5 -23.52 -38.24 6.98
CA ASP A 5 -22.38 -38.06 6.06
C ASP A 5 -22.09 -36.57 5.82
N ASN A 6 -23.16 -35.76 5.75
CA ASN A 6 -23.03 -34.30 5.67
C ASN A 6 -22.40 -33.72 6.95
N MET A 7 -22.75 -34.26 8.11
CA MET A 7 -22.19 -33.80 9.39
C MET A 7 -20.69 -34.14 9.49
N LEU A 8 -20.29 -35.36 9.10
CA LEU A 8 -18.89 -35.77 9.04
C LEU A 8 -18.10 -34.93 8.02
N LEU A 9 -18.66 -34.69 6.83
CA LEU A 9 -18.04 -33.86 5.81
C LEU A 9 -17.80 -32.44 6.33
N ARG A 10 -18.79 -31.81 6.97
CA ARG A 10 -18.64 -30.47 7.57
C ARG A 10 -17.56 -30.44 8.66
N ALA A 11 -17.46 -31.47 9.49
CA ALA A 11 -16.40 -31.59 10.49
C ALA A 11 -15.00 -31.66 9.84
N ASN A 12 -14.85 -32.50 8.81
CA ASN A 12 -13.60 -32.63 8.05
C ASN A 12 -13.22 -31.31 7.36
N LEU A 13 -14.16 -30.63 6.71
CA LEU A 13 -13.91 -29.35 6.04
C LEU A 13 -13.50 -28.26 7.02
N LYS A 14 -14.05 -28.26 8.24
CA LYS A 14 -13.62 -27.36 9.32
C LYS A 14 -12.18 -27.64 9.75
N GLN A 15 -11.80 -28.91 9.90
CA GLN A 15 -10.43 -29.30 10.25
C GLN A 15 -9.42 -28.95 9.16
N LEU A 16 -9.79 -29.10 7.88
CA LEU A 16 -9.00 -28.73 6.71
C LEU A 16 -9.00 -27.21 6.42
N ARG A 17 -9.78 -26.43 7.19
CA ARG A 17 -9.95 -24.98 7.01
C ARG A 17 -10.49 -24.59 5.64
N LEU A 18 -11.51 -25.29 5.15
CA LEU A 18 -12.18 -25.06 3.86
C LEU A 18 -13.57 -24.42 4.05
N PRO A 19 -13.65 -23.15 4.52
CA PRO A 19 -14.92 -22.52 4.88
C PRO A 19 -15.84 -22.27 3.69
N THR A 20 -15.30 -22.00 2.48
CA THR A 20 -16.12 -21.76 1.30
C THR A 20 -16.71 -23.07 0.79
N VAL A 21 -15.92 -24.14 0.77
CA VAL A 21 -16.46 -25.49 0.47
C VAL A 21 -17.55 -25.86 1.46
N ALA A 22 -17.33 -25.65 2.77
CA ALA A 22 -18.31 -25.99 3.80
C ALA A 22 -19.65 -25.22 3.66
N ALA A 23 -19.62 -24.02 3.08
CA ALA A 23 -20.81 -23.22 2.83
C ALA A 23 -21.53 -23.59 1.53
N GLU A 24 -20.79 -23.93 0.47
CA GLU A 24 -21.35 -24.06 -0.89
C GLU A 24 -21.54 -25.51 -1.37
N PHE A 25 -20.96 -26.52 -0.70
CA PHE A 25 -20.96 -27.91 -1.20
C PHE A 25 -22.35 -28.51 -1.46
N GLU A 26 -23.33 -28.24 -0.59
CA GLU A 26 -24.70 -28.77 -0.73
C GLU A 26 -25.47 -28.12 -1.88
N LYS A 27 -25.19 -26.83 -2.14
CA LYS A 27 -25.82 -26.09 -3.23
C LYS A 27 -25.25 -26.56 -4.56
N LEU A 28 -23.93 -26.62 -4.66
CA LEU A 28 -23.25 -27.10 -5.87
C LEU A 28 -23.50 -28.58 -6.14
N ALA A 29 -23.72 -29.41 -5.11
CA ALA A 29 -24.08 -30.81 -5.30
C ALA A 29 -25.46 -30.95 -5.97
N ARG A 30 -26.41 -30.07 -5.60
CA ARG A 30 -27.74 -30.02 -6.24
C ARG A 30 -27.65 -29.53 -7.69
N GLU A 31 -26.92 -28.44 -7.92
CA GLU A 31 -26.69 -27.92 -9.28
C GLU A 31 -26.00 -28.94 -10.19
N ALA A 32 -24.97 -29.64 -9.68
CA ALA A 32 -24.25 -30.67 -10.42
C ALA A 32 -25.16 -31.87 -10.76
N ALA A 33 -26.04 -32.27 -9.83
CA ALA A 33 -27.01 -33.33 -10.07
C ALA A 33 -28.06 -32.94 -11.13
N GLU A 34 -28.52 -31.68 -11.13
CA GLU A 34 -29.46 -31.16 -12.13
C GLU A 34 -28.80 -31.01 -13.51
N ALA A 35 -27.55 -30.57 -13.56
CA ALA A 35 -26.77 -30.38 -14.79
C ALA A 35 -26.11 -31.66 -15.32
N ASN A 36 -26.26 -32.79 -14.61
CA ASN A 36 -25.62 -34.06 -14.92
C ASN A 36 -24.07 -33.96 -15.01
N GLU A 37 -23.47 -33.11 -14.17
CA GLU A 37 -22.02 -32.91 -14.08
C GLU A 37 -21.35 -34.12 -13.41
N GLY A 38 -20.18 -34.50 -13.91
CA GLY A 38 -19.36 -35.55 -13.30
C GLY A 38 -18.80 -35.14 -11.93
N PHE A 39 -18.46 -36.13 -11.09
CA PHE A 39 -17.91 -35.90 -9.75
C PHE A 39 -16.62 -35.07 -9.76
N GLU A 40 -15.77 -35.26 -10.76
CA GLU A 40 -14.53 -34.50 -10.95
C GLU A 40 -14.82 -33.02 -11.23
N GLN A 41 -15.84 -32.73 -12.05
CA GLN A 41 -16.24 -31.37 -12.40
C GLN A 41 -16.83 -30.65 -11.17
N TYR A 42 -17.65 -31.34 -10.38
CA TYR A 42 -18.18 -30.83 -9.12
C TYR A 42 -17.04 -30.49 -8.13
N LEU A 43 -16.09 -31.42 -7.94
CA LEU A 43 -14.95 -31.19 -7.05
C LEU A 43 -14.09 -30.03 -7.52
N LEU A 44 -13.82 -29.93 -8.83
CA LEU A 44 -13.09 -28.82 -9.42
C LEU A 44 -13.78 -27.49 -9.10
N ARG A 45 -15.08 -27.34 -9.37
CA ARG A 45 -15.85 -26.11 -9.08
C ARG A 45 -15.77 -25.70 -7.61
N LEU A 46 -15.86 -26.67 -6.68
CA LEU A 46 -15.70 -26.38 -5.25
C LEU A 46 -14.31 -25.85 -4.91
N THR A 47 -13.28 -26.49 -5.45
CA THR A 47 -11.89 -26.06 -5.20
C THR A 47 -11.59 -24.69 -5.82
N GLU A 48 -12.13 -24.39 -7.00
CA GLU A 48 -12.02 -23.08 -7.64
C GLU A 48 -12.62 -21.96 -6.78
N LEU A 49 -13.82 -22.19 -6.22
CA LEU A 49 -14.45 -21.22 -5.34
C LEU A 49 -13.65 -20.99 -4.05
N GLU A 50 -13.14 -22.05 -3.44
CA GLU A 50 -12.31 -21.94 -2.24
C GLU A 50 -10.99 -21.22 -2.53
N VAL A 51 -10.31 -21.53 -3.65
CA VAL A 51 -9.09 -20.84 -4.06
C VAL A 51 -9.36 -19.36 -4.34
N ALA A 52 -10.43 -19.03 -5.04
CA ALA A 52 -10.83 -17.65 -5.32
C ALA A 52 -11.19 -16.86 -4.04
N ALA A 53 -11.90 -17.49 -3.10
CA ALA A 53 -12.21 -16.88 -1.82
C ALA A 53 -10.96 -16.65 -0.97
N ARG A 54 -10.04 -17.62 -0.93
CA ARG A 54 -8.76 -17.51 -0.22
C ARG A 54 -7.87 -16.42 -0.81
N SER A 55 -7.74 -16.34 -2.14
CA SER A 55 -6.95 -15.28 -2.78
C SER A 55 -7.51 -13.89 -2.48
N THR A 56 -8.84 -13.75 -2.55
CA THR A 56 -9.55 -12.50 -2.20
C THR A 56 -9.35 -12.12 -0.74
N ASN A 57 -9.49 -13.07 0.19
CA ASN A 57 -9.32 -12.83 1.62
C ASN A 57 -7.88 -12.50 1.99
N ALA A 58 -6.90 -13.18 1.37
CA ALA A 58 -5.49 -12.88 1.54
C ALA A 58 -5.16 -11.46 1.05
N LEU A 59 -5.71 -11.04 -0.10
CA LEU A 59 -5.57 -9.67 -0.59
C LEU A 59 -6.18 -8.65 0.38
N LYS A 60 -7.43 -8.86 0.83
CA LYS A 60 -8.09 -7.98 1.82
C LYS A 60 -7.27 -7.87 3.11
N ALA A 61 -6.73 -8.98 3.60
CA ALA A 61 -5.88 -9.00 4.79
C ALA A 61 -4.58 -8.20 4.60
N ARG A 62 -3.91 -8.35 3.44
CA ARG A 62 -2.71 -7.56 3.10
C ARG A 62 -3.01 -6.07 2.98
N ILE A 63 -4.08 -5.69 2.30
CA ILE A 63 -4.51 -4.28 2.17
C ILE A 63 -4.83 -3.68 3.54
N LYS A 64 -5.54 -4.43 4.40
CA LYS A 64 -5.84 -4.00 5.78
C LYS A 64 -4.56 -3.85 6.61
N ALA A 65 -3.62 -4.80 6.47
CA ALA A 65 -2.32 -4.72 7.14
C ALA A 65 -1.51 -3.51 6.63
N ALA A 66 -1.56 -3.20 5.35
CA ALA A 66 -0.82 -2.07 4.80
C ALA A 66 -1.22 -0.72 5.41
N ALA A 67 -2.44 -0.59 5.96
CA ALA A 67 -2.90 0.60 6.68
C ALA A 67 -2.82 1.89 5.85
N PHE A 68 -3.18 1.80 4.56
CA PHE A 68 -3.26 2.96 3.68
C PHE A 68 -4.29 3.99 4.20
N PRO A 69 -4.01 5.30 4.10
CA PRO A 69 -4.94 6.33 4.57
C PRO A 69 -6.18 6.43 3.68
N VAL A 70 -6.03 6.19 2.37
CA VAL A 70 -7.13 6.19 1.39
C VAL A 70 -6.83 5.14 0.33
N HIS A 71 -7.80 4.32 -0.05
CA HIS A 71 -7.66 3.38 -1.17
C HIS A 71 -7.81 4.11 -2.49
N LYS A 72 -6.70 4.64 -3.03
CA LYS A 72 -6.67 5.24 -4.38
C LYS A 72 -5.80 4.41 -5.32
N ASP A 73 -6.40 3.97 -6.41
CA ASP A 73 -5.74 3.18 -7.45
C ASP A 73 -5.25 4.07 -8.61
N PHE A 74 -4.43 3.50 -9.50
CA PHE A 74 -3.97 4.18 -10.71
C PHE A 74 -5.10 4.60 -11.64
N ASP A 75 -6.21 3.86 -11.66
CA ASP A 75 -7.39 4.19 -12.48
C ASP A 75 -8.02 5.54 -12.09
N THR A 76 -7.81 5.96 -10.84
CA THR A 76 -8.28 7.26 -10.33
C THR A 76 -7.25 8.37 -10.45
N TYR A 77 -6.02 8.06 -10.92
CA TYR A 77 -4.96 9.04 -11.07
C TYR A 77 -4.97 9.63 -12.48
N ASP A 78 -5.20 10.94 -12.55
CA ASP A 78 -5.12 11.67 -13.81
C ASP A 78 -3.66 12.01 -14.16
N PHE A 79 -3.01 11.14 -14.94
CA PHE A 79 -1.66 11.37 -15.45
C PHE A 79 -1.55 12.59 -16.37
N THR A 80 -2.67 13.11 -16.91
CA THR A 80 -2.65 14.36 -17.70
C THR A 80 -2.47 15.59 -16.84
N ALA A 81 -2.75 15.49 -15.53
CA ALA A 81 -2.56 16.58 -14.59
C ALA A 81 -1.09 16.85 -14.26
N LEU A 82 -0.20 15.87 -14.47
CA LEU A 82 1.24 16.00 -14.23
C LEU A 82 2.06 15.42 -15.40
N PRO A 83 2.20 16.15 -16.52
CA PRO A 83 2.87 15.65 -17.72
C PRO A 83 4.37 15.35 -17.53
N THR A 84 4.98 15.89 -16.47
CA THR A 84 6.38 15.62 -16.07
C THR A 84 6.56 14.21 -15.49
N LEU A 85 5.49 13.56 -15.03
CA LEU A 85 5.57 12.19 -14.52
C LEU A 85 5.66 11.20 -15.68
N ASN A 86 6.75 10.43 -15.73
CA ASN A 86 6.93 9.36 -16.71
C ASN A 86 5.95 8.20 -16.42
N LYS A 87 4.76 8.26 -17.04
CA LYS A 87 3.72 7.24 -16.93
C LYS A 87 4.22 5.82 -17.27
N PRO A 88 4.97 5.58 -18.37
CA PRO A 88 5.57 4.28 -18.64
C PRO A 88 6.38 3.73 -17.46
N LYS A 89 7.22 4.57 -16.84
CA LYS A 89 8.05 4.15 -15.71
C LYS A 89 7.21 3.84 -14.47
N VAL A 90 6.19 4.64 -14.17
CA VAL A 90 5.28 4.35 -13.04
C VAL A 90 4.53 3.03 -13.23
N LEU A 91 4.08 2.74 -14.46
CA LEU A 91 3.42 1.47 -14.79
C LEU A 91 4.40 0.28 -14.76
N GLU A 92 5.66 0.48 -15.11
CA GLU A 92 6.74 -0.50 -14.91
C GLU A 92 6.92 -0.81 -13.42
N LEU A 93 7.00 0.22 -12.56
CA LEU A 93 7.09 0.03 -11.11
C LEU A 93 5.85 -0.65 -10.53
N ALA A 94 4.67 -0.47 -11.14
CA ALA A 94 3.46 -1.17 -10.73
C ALA A 94 3.54 -2.69 -10.97
N ARG A 95 4.41 -3.19 -11.86
CA ARG A 95 4.71 -4.63 -12.01
C ARG A 95 5.51 -5.16 -10.85
N GLY A 96 6.28 -4.29 -10.22
CA GLY A 96 6.86 -4.54 -8.92
C GLY A 96 8.23 -5.22 -8.94
N ASP A 97 8.85 -5.48 -10.09
CA ASP A 97 10.18 -6.14 -10.18
C ASP A 97 11.25 -5.43 -9.34
N TRP A 98 11.15 -4.11 -9.20
CA TRP A 98 12.02 -3.28 -8.37
C TRP A 98 12.00 -3.66 -6.87
N ILE A 99 10.89 -4.22 -6.37
CA ILE A 99 10.78 -4.66 -4.97
C ILE A 99 11.60 -5.92 -4.73
N ASP A 100 11.57 -6.86 -5.68
CA ASP A 100 12.33 -8.10 -5.61
C ASP A 100 13.84 -7.85 -5.77
N GLN A 101 14.20 -6.80 -6.53
CA GLN A 101 15.58 -6.34 -6.69
C GLN A 101 16.08 -5.44 -5.55
N HIS A 102 15.23 -5.18 -4.54
CA HIS A 102 15.51 -4.30 -3.41
C HIS A 102 15.88 -2.86 -3.82
N PHE A 103 15.29 -2.36 -4.91
CA PHE A 103 15.35 -0.95 -5.26
C PHE A 103 14.40 -0.16 -4.37
N ASN A 104 14.76 1.10 -4.12
CA ASN A 104 13.91 2.08 -3.48
C ASN A 104 13.19 2.95 -4.52
N SER A 105 12.17 3.67 -4.10
CA SER A 105 11.50 4.69 -4.91
C SER A 105 11.27 5.96 -4.10
N CYS A 106 11.64 7.11 -4.65
CA CYS A 106 11.42 8.41 -4.02
C CYS A 106 10.54 9.28 -4.90
N LEU A 107 9.44 9.76 -4.33
CA LEU A 107 8.54 10.72 -4.95
C LEU A 107 8.79 12.08 -4.29
N ILE A 108 9.42 13.01 -5.00
CA ILE A 108 9.82 14.32 -4.46
C ILE A 108 9.08 15.42 -5.22
N GLY A 109 8.56 16.43 -4.54
CA GLY A 109 8.05 17.63 -5.21
C GLY A 109 6.99 18.38 -4.42
N SER A 110 6.41 19.41 -5.01
CA SER A 110 5.48 20.33 -4.31
C SER A 110 4.23 19.62 -3.72
N PRO A 111 3.65 20.12 -2.62
CA PRO A 111 2.43 19.56 -2.05
C PRO A 111 1.27 19.52 -3.05
N GLY A 112 0.45 18.47 -2.97
CA GLY A 112 -0.76 18.35 -3.81
C GLY A 112 -0.53 17.84 -5.24
N THR A 113 0.68 17.44 -5.62
CA THR A 113 1.00 16.86 -6.95
C THR A 113 0.67 15.36 -7.07
N GLY A 114 0.19 14.74 -6.00
CA GLY A 114 -0.29 13.35 -6.02
C GLY A 114 0.74 12.29 -5.61
N LYS A 115 1.86 12.67 -4.97
CA LYS A 115 2.86 11.74 -4.44
C LYS A 115 2.26 10.61 -3.59
N THR A 116 1.46 10.96 -2.57
CA THR A 116 0.77 9.98 -1.71
C THR A 116 -0.16 9.06 -2.50
N HIS A 117 -0.79 9.56 -3.57
CA HIS A 117 -1.66 8.76 -4.43
C HIS A 117 -0.83 7.73 -5.18
N VAL A 118 0.25 8.14 -5.85
CA VAL A 118 1.14 7.23 -6.56
C VAL A 118 1.76 6.20 -5.62
N ALA A 119 2.22 6.63 -4.43
CA ALA A 119 2.74 5.74 -3.38
C ALA A 119 1.70 4.68 -2.97
N THR A 120 0.46 5.10 -2.75
CA THR A 120 -0.63 4.19 -2.37
C THR A 120 -1.00 3.24 -3.50
N ALA A 121 -1.04 3.72 -4.74
CA ALA A 121 -1.35 2.90 -5.91
C ALA A 121 -0.26 1.83 -6.14
N LEU A 122 1.02 2.20 -6.02
CA LEU A 122 2.14 1.24 -6.05
C LEU A 122 2.04 0.22 -4.90
N GLY A 123 1.70 0.67 -3.69
CA GLY A 123 1.48 -0.22 -2.56
C GLY A 123 0.32 -1.18 -2.76
N LEU A 124 -0.79 -0.72 -3.34
CA LEU A 124 -1.94 -1.57 -3.67
C LEU A 124 -1.60 -2.60 -4.75
N ALA A 125 -0.84 -2.20 -5.79
CA ALA A 125 -0.34 -3.11 -6.81
C ALA A 125 0.56 -4.21 -6.21
N ALA A 126 1.48 -3.83 -5.29
CA ALA A 126 2.31 -4.79 -4.57
C ALA A 126 1.48 -5.75 -3.70
N CYS A 127 0.44 -5.26 -3.01
CA CYS A 127 -0.49 -6.11 -2.26
C CYS A 127 -1.21 -7.15 -3.16
N ARG A 128 -1.61 -6.74 -4.38
CA ARG A 128 -2.23 -7.63 -5.38
C ARG A 128 -1.29 -8.73 -5.86
N GLN A 129 0.00 -8.43 -5.94
CA GLN A 129 1.06 -9.39 -6.25
C GLN A 129 1.44 -10.28 -5.05
N GLY A 130 0.77 -10.13 -3.92
CA GLY A 130 0.97 -10.97 -2.75
C GLY A 130 2.04 -10.48 -1.77
N ARG A 131 2.63 -9.31 -2.01
CA ARG A 131 3.68 -8.73 -1.15
C ARG A 131 3.09 -8.06 0.08
N ARG A 132 3.86 -8.08 1.17
CA ARG A 132 3.54 -7.48 2.47
C ARG A 132 3.97 -6.02 2.45
N VAL A 133 3.00 -5.13 2.47
CA VAL A 133 3.22 -3.68 2.46
C VAL A 133 2.88 -3.10 3.82
N ARG A 134 3.57 -2.03 4.24
CA ARG A 134 3.14 -1.14 5.32
C ARG A 134 3.26 0.32 4.89
N PHE A 135 2.28 1.11 5.29
CA PHE A 135 2.24 2.55 5.08
C PHE A 135 2.30 3.27 6.42
N PHE A 136 3.16 4.27 6.51
CA PHE A 136 3.20 5.23 7.60
C PHE A 136 3.44 6.62 7.05
N THR A 137 2.90 7.64 7.70
CA THR A 137 3.52 8.97 7.61
C THR A 137 4.83 8.95 8.39
N ALA A 138 5.82 9.73 7.96
CA ALA A 138 7.11 9.81 8.65
C ALA A 138 6.93 10.17 10.13
N ALA A 139 6.01 11.09 10.43
CA ALA A 139 5.65 11.47 11.79
C ALA A 139 5.08 10.31 12.62
N THR A 140 4.09 9.57 12.09
CA THR A 140 3.52 8.42 12.81
C THR A 140 4.53 7.30 13.00
N LEU A 141 5.41 7.07 12.02
CA LEU A 141 6.48 6.08 12.15
C LEU A 141 7.43 6.45 13.30
N VAL A 142 7.91 7.69 13.33
CA VAL A 142 8.80 8.20 14.39
C VAL A 142 8.12 8.11 15.75
N THR A 143 6.87 8.55 15.89
CA THR A 143 6.13 8.44 17.16
C THR A 143 6.04 6.99 17.63
N ARG A 144 5.72 6.04 16.74
CA ARG A 144 5.66 4.62 17.10
C ARG A 144 7.03 4.04 17.48
N LEU A 145 8.10 4.47 16.82
CA LEU A 145 9.46 4.05 17.17
C LEU A 145 9.85 4.55 18.57
N GLU A 146 9.57 5.82 18.87
CA GLU A 146 9.83 6.40 20.19
C GLU A 146 8.98 5.74 21.29
N GLU A 147 7.70 5.46 21.03
CA GLU A 147 6.82 4.73 21.95
C GLU A 147 7.33 3.31 22.20
N ALA A 148 7.69 2.58 21.14
CA ALA A 148 8.24 1.23 21.27
C ALA A 148 9.56 1.23 22.04
N GLN A 149 10.41 2.24 21.86
CA GLN A 149 11.63 2.40 22.64
C GLN A 149 11.33 2.63 24.12
N LYS A 150 10.41 3.55 24.45
CA LYS A 150 9.99 3.82 25.85
C LYS A 150 9.38 2.61 26.54
N GLN A 151 8.72 1.73 25.78
CA GLN A 151 8.09 0.51 26.28
C GLN A 151 9.01 -0.72 26.25
N TYR A 152 10.30 -0.58 25.89
CA TYR A 152 11.24 -1.70 25.71
C TYR A 152 10.76 -2.77 24.69
N GLN A 153 10.05 -2.32 23.66
CA GLN A 153 9.52 -3.16 22.57
C GLN A 153 10.08 -2.80 21.19
N LEU A 154 11.15 -1.98 21.14
CA LEU A 154 11.73 -1.50 19.89
C LEU A 154 12.13 -2.66 18.96
N ASP A 155 12.88 -3.65 19.46
CA ASP A 155 13.35 -4.79 18.67
C ASP A 155 12.19 -5.58 18.05
N ARG A 156 11.09 -5.73 18.80
CA ARG A 156 9.89 -6.39 18.33
C ARG A 156 9.25 -5.61 17.19
N PHE A 157 9.21 -4.28 17.28
CA PHE A 157 8.65 -3.43 16.24
C PHE A 157 9.55 -3.38 14.99
N LEU A 158 10.87 -3.24 15.16
CA LEU A 158 11.84 -3.34 14.07
C LEU A 158 11.73 -4.69 13.35
N SER A 159 11.64 -5.80 14.09
CA SER A 159 11.43 -7.14 13.53
C SER A 159 10.11 -7.28 12.74
N GLN A 160 9.08 -6.49 13.08
CA GLN A 160 7.84 -6.45 12.30
C GLN A 160 8.01 -5.66 11.01
N LEU A 161 8.75 -4.55 11.05
CA LEU A 161 9.08 -3.76 9.87
C LEU A 161 9.98 -4.54 8.91
N ASP A 162 10.95 -5.31 9.40
CA ASP A 162 11.84 -6.15 8.58
C ASP A 162 11.09 -7.22 7.78
N LYS A 163 9.94 -7.69 8.30
CA LYS A 163 9.09 -8.67 7.61
C LYS A 163 8.26 -8.05 6.48
N THR A 164 8.32 -6.74 6.24
CA THR A 164 7.56 -6.12 5.16
C THR A 164 8.42 -6.05 3.91
N ASP A 165 7.86 -6.46 2.77
CA ASP A 165 8.59 -6.46 1.51
C ASP A 165 8.72 -5.01 0.98
N LEU A 166 7.70 -4.18 1.24
CA LEU A 166 7.69 -2.75 0.94
C LEU A 166 7.23 -1.92 2.15
N LEU A 167 8.06 -0.96 2.55
CA LEU A 167 7.70 0.05 3.54
C LEU A 167 7.53 1.41 2.85
N ILE A 168 6.32 1.96 2.94
CA ILE A 168 5.97 3.29 2.44
C ILE A 168 6.06 4.29 3.59
N CYS A 169 6.89 5.32 3.42
CA CYS A 169 7.04 6.44 4.35
C CYS A 169 6.61 7.74 3.65
N ASP A 170 5.41 8.21 3.98
CA ASP A 170 4.78 9.38 3.37
C ASP A 170 5.09 10.67 4.16
N GLU A 171 5.09 11.82 3.48
CA GLU A 171 5.22 13.15 4.09
C GLU A 171 6.53 13.38 4.86
N LEU A 172 7.63 12.80 4.38
CA LEU A 172 8.95 13.05 4.95
C LEU A 172 9.36 14.52 4.69
N GLY A 173 9.64 15.27 5.76
CA GLY A 173 10.04 16.69 5.68
C GLY A 173 8.95 17.70 6.02
N TYR A 174 7.76 17.26 6.42
CA TYR A 174 6.68 18.16 6.85
C TYR A 174 6.77 18.59 8.32
N LEU A 175 7.31 17.72 9.18
CA LEU A 175 7.48 17.96 10.61
C LEU A 175 8.94 17.74 11.01
N SER A 176 9.42 18.57 11.94
CA SER A 176 10.71 18.37 12.60
C SER A 176 10.61 17.24 13.63
N PHE A 177 11.56 16.31 13.61
CA PHE A 177 11.63 15.22 14.58
C PHE A 177 12.50 15.58 15.78
N THR A 178 12.37 14.83 16.88
CA THR A 178 13.41 14.84 17.91
C THR A 178 14.67 14.18 17.34
N ARG A 179 15.84 14.47 17.92
CA ARG A 179 17.09 13.80 17.54
C ARG A 179 16.99 12.28 17.66
N ALA A 180 16.42 11.79 18.76
CA ALA A 180 16.22 10.35 18.99
C ALA A 180 15.27 9.75 17.93
N GLY A 181 14.18 10.44 17.60
CA GLY A 181 13.25 10.02 16.56
C GLY A 181 13.88 9.96 15.17
N ALA A 182 14.73 10.94 14.83
CA ALA A 182 15.49 10.96 13.59
C ALA A 182 16.51 9.80 13.52
N GLU A 183 17.23 9.52 14.62
CA GLU A 183 18.16 8.39 14.74
C GLU A 183 17.45 7.04 14.57
N LEU A 184 16.26 6.87 15.17
CA LEU A 184 15.44 5.67 15.01
C LEU A 184 14.92 5.50 13.57
N LEU A 185 14.48 6.59 12.93
CA LEU A 185 14.05 6.56 11.53
C LEU A 185 15.22 6.21 10.60
N PHE A 186 16.40 6.79 10.86
CA PHE A 186 17.63 6.46 10.15
C PHE A 186 17.94 4.96 10.26
N GLN A 187 17.85 4.39 11.45
CA GLN A 187 18.07 2.96 11.67
C GLN A 187 17.13 2.11 10.79
N VAL A 188 15.82 2.41 10.79
CA VAL A 188 14.85 1.69 9.95
C VAL A 188 15.19 1.76 8.47
N PHE A 189 15.64 2.92 7.98
CA PHE A 189 15.99 3.07 6.57
C PHE A 189 17.31 2.40 6.23
N ALA A 190 18.31 2.48 7.11
CA ALA A 190 19.60 1.85 6.94
C ALA A 190 19.51 0.32 6.95
N ASP A 191 18.75 -0.25 7.88
CA ASP A 191 18.58 -1.71 8.04
C ASP A 191 17.91 -2.37 6.82
N ARG A 192 17.21 -1.57 6.01
CA ARG A 192 16.53 -1.99 4.78
C ARG A 192 17.42 -1.97 3.55
N TYR A 193 18.56 -1.29 3.58
CA TYR A 193 19.49 -1.22 2.46
C TYR A 193 19.85 -2.62 1.96
N GLU A 194 19.66 -2.86 0.65
CA GLU A 194 19.88 -4.15 -0.03
C GLU A 194 19.08 -5.36 0.53
N ARG A 195 18.14 -5.14 1.47
CA ARG A 195 17.34 -6.20 2.12
C ARG A 195 15.86 -6.10 1.80
N ALA A 196 15.30 -4.89 1.71
CA ALA A 196 13.89 -4.67 1.41
C ALA A 196 13.65 -3.23 0.91
N SER A 197 12.60 -3.03 0.13
CA SER A 197 12.37 -1.76 -0.54
C SER A 197 11.70 -0.70 0.32
N LEU A 198 12.11 0.55 0.11
CA LEU A 198 11.47 1.75 0.63
C LEU A 198 10.77 2.51 -0.49
N LEU A 199 9.58 3.04 -0.20
CA LEU A 199 8.96 4.07 -1.02
C LEU A 199 8.73 5.31 -0.16
N ILE A 200 9.42 6.40 -0.50
CA ILE A 200 9.39 7.63 0.29
C ILE A 200 8.70 8.72 -0.50
N THR A 201 7.85 9.50 0.16
CA THR A 201 7.36 10.77 -0.40
C THR A 201 7.89 11.94 0.41
N SER A 202 8.32 12.99 -0.29
CA SER A 202 8.82 14.20 0.35
C SER A 202 8.45 15.44 -0.44
N ASN A 203 8.25 16.55 0.26
CA ASN A 203 8.18 17.89 -0.33
C ASN A 203 9.53 18.60 -0.37
N LEU A 204 10.57 18.01 0.22
CA LEU A 204 11.91 18.55 0.30
C LEU A 204 12.82 17.83 -0.71
N ALA A 205 13.72 18.59 -1.34
CA ALA A 205 14.80 18.00 -2.12
C ALA A 205 15.77 17.25 -1.20
N PHE A 206 16.50 16.27 -1.73
CA PHE A 206 17.46 15.50 -0.93
C PHE A 206 18.52 16.37 -0.23
N SER A 207 18.90 17.50 -0.86
CA SER A 207 19.80 18.49 -0.25
C SER A 207 19.31 19.04 1.09
N ASP A 208 17.99 19.09 1.27
CA ASP A 208 17.36 19.67 2.47
C ASP A 208 17.06 18.62 3.54
N TRP A 209 17.32 17.34 3.28
CA TRP A 209 17.07 16.27 4.26
C TRP A 209 17.98 16.37 5.49
N GLY A 210 19.06 17.15 5.43
CA GLY A 210 19.89 17.47 6.59
C GLY A 210 19.11 18.12 7.72
N GLN A 211 18.05 18.87 7.39
CA GLN A 211 17.15 19.50 8.35
C GLN A 211 16.27 18.48 9.10
N ILE A 212 16.03 17.32 8.49
CA ILE A 212 15.19 16.25 9.03
C ILE A 212 16.00 15.38 10.00
N PHE A 213 17.17 14.91 9.54
CA PHE A 213 17.99 13.94 10.27
C PHE A 213 18.99 14.58 11.24
N GLN A 214 18.98 15.92 11.39
CA GLN A 214 19.73 16.69 12.40
C GLN A 214 21.22 16.29 12.49
N GLY A 215 21.88 16.13 11.34
CA GLY A 215 23.30 15.82 11.26
C GLY A 215 23.77 15.54 9.82
N GLU A 216 24.71 16.34 9.31
CA GLU A 216 25.20 16.22 7.92
C GLU A 216 25.78 14.85 7.60
N ARG A 217 26.61 14.28 8.50
CA ARG A 217 27.24 12.97 8.26
C ARG A 217 26.25 11.82 8.22
N MET A 218 25.27 11.81 9.13
CA MET A 218 24.22 10.80 9.17
C MET A 218 23.36 10.88 7.91
N THR A 219 22.94 12.09 7.55
CA THR A 219 22.14 12.35 6.35
C THR A 219 22.89 11.93 5.09
N ALA A 220 24.16 12.30 4.94
CA ALA A 220 24.97 11.92 3.79
C ALA A 220 25.09 10.39 3.66
N ALA A 221 25.36 9.69 4.77
CA ALA A 221 25.45 8.23 4.78
C ALA A 221 24.09 7.54 4.50
N LEU A 222 22.98 8.17 4.86
CA LEU A 222 21.64 7.68 4.52
C LEU A 222 21.36 7.87 3.03
N LEU A 223 21.58 9.08 2.53
CA LEU A 223 21.30 9.43 1.14
C LEU A 223 22.14 8.58 0.20
N ASP A 224 23.41 8.33 0.51
CA ASP A 224 24.28 7.43 -0.25
C ASP A 224 23.63 6.04 -0.42
N ARG A 225 23.28 5.38 0.70
CA ARG A 225 22.63 4.06 0.69
C ARG A 225 21.26 4.09 0.00
N LEU A 226 20.46 5.10 0.28
CA LEU A 226 19.10 5.19 -0.20
C LEU A 226 19.04 5.45 -1.71
N THR A 227 19.92 6.32 -2.23
CA THR A 227 19.95 6.74 -3.64
C THR A 227 20.74 5.81 -4.55
N HIS A 228 21.67 4.99 -4.02
CA HIS A 228 22.45 4.03 -4.81
C HIS A 228 21.58 3.10 -5.66
N ARG A 229 20.45 2.62 -5.11
CA ARG A 229 19.44 1.83 -5.83
C ARG A 229 18.06 2.46 -5.69
N CYS A 230 17.82 3.58 -6.37
CA CYS A 230 16.56 4.31 -6.23
C CYS A 230 15.99 4.80 -7.56
N HIS A 231 14.68 4.62 -7.74
CA HIS A 231 13.91 5.35 -8.73
C HIS A 231 13.46 6.69 -8.16
N ILE A 232 13.97 7.80 -8.71
CA ILE A 232 13.61 9.15 -8.26
C ILE A 232 12.60 9.73 -9.24
N PHE A 233 11.46 10.17 -8.72
CA PHE A 233 10.43 10.87 -9.48
C PHE A 233 10.25 12.28 -8.94
N GLU A 234 10.50 13.25 -9.80
CA GLU A 234 10.23 14.65 -9.52
C GLU A 234 8.81 15.02 -9.94
N MET A 235 7.95 15.20 -8.96
CA MET A 235 6.54 15.54 -9.10
C MET A 235 6.31 17.02 -8.82
N ASN A 236 6.89 17.87 -9.66
CA ASN A 236 6.73 19.33 -9.61
C ASN A 236 5.60 19.77 -10.55
N GLY A 237 4.61 20.49 -10.02
CA GLY A 237 3.44 20.94 -10.78
C GLY A 237 2.38 21.61 -9.89
N GLU A 238 1.28 22.07 -10.51
CA GLU A 238 0.17 22.68 -9.78
C GLU A 238 -0.53 21.68 -8.85
N SER A 239 -0.95 22.14 -7.67
CA SER A 239 -1.66 21.32 -6.70
C SER A 239 -3.02 20.86 -7.25
N PHE A 240 -3.22 19.54 -7.31
CA PHE A 240 -4.50 18.92 -7.69
C PHE A 240 -5.62 19.33 -6.73
N ARG A 241 -5.32 19.38 -5.42
CA ARG A 241 -6.26 19.82 -4.38
C ARG A 241 -6.74 21.26 -4.62
N PHE A 242 -5.84 22.13 -5.08
CA PHE A 242 -6.18 23.51 -5.43
C PHE A 242 -7.11 23.56 -6.65
N ARG A 243 -6.80 22.81 -7.72
CA ARG A 243 -7.67 22.70 -8.92
C ARG A 243 -9.07 22.20 -8.59
N GLU A 244 -9.20 21.19 -7.74
CA GLU A 244 -10.52 20.68 -7.30
C GLU A 244 -11.33 21.73 -6.54
N SER A 245 -10.68 22.47 -5.63
CA SER A 245 -11.32 23.56 -4.86
C SER A 245 -11.84 24.69 -5.77
N MET A 246 -11.11 24.99 -6.85
CA MET A 246 -11.49 26.02 -7.82
C MET A 246 -12.64 25.56 -8.74
N LYS A 247 -12.67 24.27 -9.11
CA LYS A 247 -13.79 23.69 -9.88
C LYS A 247 -15.09 23.67 -9.08
N THR A 248 -15.05 23.30 -7.80
CA THR A 248 -16.22 23.32 -6.90
C THR A 248 -16.75 24.74 -6.67
N LYS A 249 -15.86 25.74 -6.46
CA LYS A 249 -16.26 27.15 -6.36
C LYS A 249 -16.94 27.67 -7.64
N LYS A 250 -16.39 27.38 -8.83
CA LYS A 250 -17.03 27.78 -10.11
C LYS A 250 -18.38 27.09 -10.34
N GLY A 251 -18.55 25.84 -9.93
CA GLY A 251 -19.84 25.12 -9.97
C GLY A 251 -20.91 25.74 -9.06
N SER A 252 -20.53 26.13 -7.84
CA SER A 252 -21.44 26.81 -6.90
C SER A 252 -21.85 28.22 -7.32
N ALA A 253 -20.96 28.96 -8.01
CA ALA A 253 -21.26 30.30 -8.54
C ALA A 253 -22.22 30.24 -9.73
N LYS A 254 -22.11 29.22 -10.58
CA LYS A 254 -23.04 28.99 -11.71
C LYS A 254 -24.45 28.64 -11.23
N ASN A 255 -24.57 27.91 -10.11
CA ASN A 255 -25.87 27.51 -9.57
C ASN A 255 -26.62 28.62 -8.80
N LYS A 256 -25.91 29.66 -8.32
CA LYS A 256 -26.53 30.83 -7.67
C LYS A 256 -27.09 31.85 -8.67
N ASN A 257 -26.55 31.92 -9.88
CA ASN A 257 -27.04 32.84 -10.93
C ASN A 257 -28.26 32.30 -11.72
N GLY A 258 -28.74 31.09 -11.44
CA GLY A 258 -29.88 30.46 -12.14
C GLY A 258 -31.26 30.66 -11.51
N LYS A 259 -31.36 31.29 -10.32
CA LYS A 259 -32.65 31.62 -9.68
C LYS A 259 -32.87 33.13 -9.69
N LYS A 260 -33.38 33.67 -10.80
CA LYS A 260 -34.16 34.91 -10.78
C LYS A 260 -35.64 34.53 -10.69
N PRO A 261 -36.38 34.90 -9.63
CA PRO A 261 -37.82 34.73 -9.61
C PRO A 261 -38.46 35.69 -10.64
N LYS A 262 -39.40 35.16 -11.42
CA LYS A 262 -40.38 35.95 -12.18
C LYS A 262 -41.42 36.51 -11.23
#